data_AF-A0A835M709-F1
#
_entry.id   AF-A0A835M709-F1
#
_cell.length_a   1.000
_cell.length_b   1.000
_cell.length_c   1.000
_cell.angle_alpha   90.00
_cell.angle_beta   90.00
_cell.angle_gamma   90.00
#
_symmetry.space_group_name_H-M   'P 1'
#
loop_
_entity.id
_entity.type
_entity.pdbx_description
1 polymer ?
#
loop_
_entity_poly.entity_id
_entity_poly.type
_entity_poly.pdbx_seq_one_letter_code
_entity_poly.pdbx_strand_id
1 'polypeptide(L)'
;MSSNTALPNLVKLELIFCTECSELPALGRRQNLEDLELWGLGSVKRFGCEFYGLGSIDGTSTGGEDSVQSVVVFPKLDTLKIGNMKELEEWHLPFRRGGEIFPKFRTLNVDNLMKLPPGLGKLKSLEEISGLKLFQIDDNVTLSAQQVAVFPVLKKLTLLDMPEWGSRRMK
;
A
#
# COMPACT_ATOMS: atom_id res chain seq x y z
N MET A 1 -17.51 2.10 19.83
CA MET A 1 -17.30 0.67 19.52
C MET A 1 -15.82 0.37 19.71
N SER A 2 -15.53 -0.64 20.51
CA SER A 2 -14.26 -0.89 21.19
C SER A 2 -13.09 -1.06 20.21
N SER A 3 -12.12 -0.15 20.27
CA SER A 3 -10.82 -0.31 19.62
C SER A 3 -10.08 -1.47 20.30
N ASN A 4 -10.24 -2.68 19.78
CA ASN A 4 -9.59 -3.86 20.32
C ASN A 4 -8.11 -3.89 19.87
N THR A 5 -7.26 -3.12 20.55
CA THR A 5 -5.80 -3.11 20.35
C THR A 5 -5.14 -4.33 21.03
N ALA A 6 -5.62 -5.54 20.73
CA ALA A 6 -5.20 -6.78 21.41
C ALA A 6 -3.79 -7.28 21.06
N LEU A 7 -2.98 -6.51 20.33
CA LEU A 7 -1.66 -6.95 19.85
C LEU A 7 -0.66 -5.78 19.84
N PRO A 8 -0.24 -5.28 21.02
CA PRO A 8 0.64 -4.11 21.11
C PRO A 8 2.06 -4.38 20.60
N ASN A 9 2.51 -5.64 20.64
CA ASN A 9 3.85 -6.07 20.25
C ASN A 9 3.88 -6.78 18.89
N LEU A 10 2.83 -6.65 18.09
CA LEU A 10 2.80 -7.29 16.77
C LEU A 10 3.80 -6.59 15.84
N VAL A 11 4.88 -7.30 15.52
CA VAL A 11 5.94 -6.84 14.61
C VAL A 11 5.76 -7.41 13.21
N LYS A 12 5.30 -8.65 13.12
CA LYS A 12 5.06 -9.34 11.84
C LYS A 12 3.64 -9.89 11.80
N LEU A 13 2.97 -9.71 10.67
CA LEU A 13 1.67 -10.33 10.40
C LEU A 13 1.68 -10.95 9.01
N GLU A 14 1.27 -12.21 8.94
CA GLU A 14 1.10 -12.94 7.69
C GLU A 14 -0.35 -13.43 7.62
N LEU A 15 -1.05 -13.07 6.54
CA LEU A 15 -2.38 -13.58 6.21
C LEU A 15 -2.27 -14.30 4.88
N ILE A 16 -2.26 -15.64 4.95
CA ILE A 16 -1.97 -16.52 3.81
C ILE A 16 -3.17 -17.44 3.57
N PHE A 17 -3.70 -17.40 2.35
CA PHE A 17 -4.86 -18.18 1.89
C PHE A 17 -6.11 -18.06 2.78
N CYS A 18 -6.33 -16.90 3.41
CA CYS A 18 -7.59 -16.61 4.11
C CYS A 18 -8.67 -16.22 3.10
N THR A 19 -9.17 -17.20 2.33
CA THR A 19 -10.03 -16.96 1.15
C THR A 19 -11.34 -16.28 1.49
N GLU A 20 -11.94 -16.59 2.64
CA GLU A 20 -13.20 -15.98 3.11
C GLU A 20 -13.01 -14.58 3.73
N CYS A 21 -11.77 -14.10 3.85
CA CYS A 21 -11.49 -12.76 4.35
C CYS A 21 -11.86 -11.73 3.29
N SER A 22 -12.99 -11.03 3.48
CA SER A 22 -13.43 -9.95 2.61
C SER A 22 -12.93 -8.57 3.05
N GLU A 23 -12.65 -8.41 4.34
CA GLU A 23 -12.19 -7.16 4.94
C GLU A 23 -11.01 -7.40 5.87
N LEU A 24 -9.98 -6.56 5.73
CA LEU A 24 -8.83 -6.56 6.62
C LEU A 24 -9.10 -5.68 7.85
N PRO A 25 -8.59 -6.08 9.03
CA PRO A 25 -8.64 -5.21 10.19
C PRO A 25 -7.86 -3.91 9.96
N ALA A 26 -8.10 -2.90 10.81
CA ALA A 26 -7.36 -1.65 10.79
C ALA A 26 -5.89 -1.85 11.23
N LEU A 27 -5.03 -2.13 10.26
CA LEU A 27 -3.61 -2.40 10.48
C LEU A 27 -2.77 -1.11 10.49
N GLY A 28 -3.20 -0.05 9.80
CA GLY A 28 -2.40 1.17 9.67
C GLY A 28 -2.15 1.97 10.96
N ARG A 29 -2.92 1.73 12.04
CA ARG A 29 -2.68 2.34 13.37
C ARG A 29 -1.62 1.61 14.22
N ARG A 30 -1.16 0.44 13.78
CA ARG A 30 -0.24 -0.40 14.57
C ARG A 30 1.14 0.25 14.63
N GLN A 31 1.61 0.51 15.85
CA GLN A 31 2.85 1.25 16.10
C GLN A 31 4.13 0.41 15.94
N ASN A 32 4.00 -0.92 15.96
CA ASN A 32 5.15 -1.84 15.95
C ASN A 32 5.22 -2.76 14.74
N LEU A 33 4.23 -2.74 13.84
CA LEU A 33 4.21 -3.63 12.69
C LEU A 33 5.27 -3.18 11.67
N GLU A 34 6.21 -4.07 11.39
CA GLU A 34 7.37 -3.86 10.51
C GLU A 34 7.27 -4.71 9.24
N ASP A 35 6.69 -5.92 9.31
CA ASP A 35 6.53 -6.82 8.17
C ASP A 35 5.08 -7.28 8.03
N LEU A 36 4.49 -7.05 6.86
CA LEU A 36 3.12 -7.43 6.53
C LEU A 36 3.10 -8.24 5.23
N GLU A 37 2.58 -9.46 5.32
CA GLU A 37 2.38 -10.35 4.19
C GLU A 37 0.89 -10.66 4.01
N LEU A 38 0.36 -10.37 2.82
CA LEU A 38 -1.03 -10.57 2.42
C LEU A 38 -1.03 -11.43 1.15
N TRP A 39 -1.29 -12.72 1.28
CA TRP A 39 -1.18 -13.66 0.17
C TRP A 39 -2.44 -14.49 -0.01
N GLY A 40 -3.00 -14.53 -1.22
CA GLY A 40 -4.13 -15.38 -1.53
C GLY A 40 -5.43 -14.99 -0.82
N LEU A 41 -5.60 -13.71 -0.47
CA LEU A 41 -6.85 -13.19 0.11
C LEU A 41 -7.87 -12.92 -1.01
N GLY A 42 -8.52 -13.99 -1.45
CA GLY A 42 -9.35 -14.02 -2.65
C GLY A 42 -10.52 -13.03 -2.65
N SER A 43 -11.14 -12.76 -1.49
CA SER A 43 -12.33 -11.90 -1.37
C SER A 43 -12.04 -10.44 -1.00
N VAL A 44 -10.77 -10.06 -0.79
CA VAL A 44 -10.42 -8.66 -0.47
C VAL A 44 -10.43 -7.83 -1.74
N LYS A 45 -11.38 -6.89 -1.81
CA LYS A 45 -11.60 -6.05 -3.00
C LYS A 45 -10.87 -4.72 -3.00
N ARG A 46 -10.59 -4.19 -1.81
CA ARG A 46 -10.02 -2.85 -1.66
C ARG A 46 -9.10 -2.71 -0.45
N PHE A 47 -8.07 -1.90 -0.62
CA PHE A 47 -7.30 -1.31 0.49
C PHE A 47 -7.72 0.15 0.66
N GLY A 48 -8.80 0.35 1.42
CA GLY A 48 -9.37 1.65 1.74
C GLY A 48 -8.97 2.18 3.12
N CYS A 49 -9.67 3.22 3.57
CA CYS A 49 -9.37 3.91 4.82
C CYS A 49 -9.46 2.98 6.05
N GLU A 50 -10.35 1.99 6.02
CA GLU A 50 -10.48 0.95 7.04
C GLU A 50 -9.18 0.18 7.27
N PHE A 51 -8.47 -0.21 6.20
CA PHE A 51 -7.19 -0.92 6.28
C PHE A 51 -6.11 -0.05 6.94
N TYR A 52 -6.07 1.24 6.60
CA TYR A 52 -5.16 2.22 7.21
C TYR A 52 -5.57 2.65 8.62
N GLY A 53 -6.72 2.19 9.11
CA GLY A 53 -7.30 2.64 10.38
C GLY A 53 -7.65 4.12 10.36
N LEU A 54 -7.97 4.70 9.22
CA LEU A 54 -8.51 6.04 9.13
C LEU A 54 -10.03 5.90 9.21
N GLY A 55 -10.65 6.50 10.24
CA GLY A 55 -12.11 6.42 10.39
C GLY A 55 -12.84 7.02 9.17
N SER A 56 -14.10 6.63 8.98
CA SER A 56 -15.01 7.41 8.13
C SER A 56 -15.31 8.72 8.87
N ILE A 57 -14.61 9.79 8.52
CA ILE A 57 -15.00 11.13 8.96
C ILE A 57 -15.95 11.65 7.88
N ASP A 58 -17.18 11.14 7.89
CA ASP A 58 -18.29 11.83 7.23
C ASP A 58 -18.57 13.09 8.03
N GLY A 59 -17.88 14.18 7.73
CA GLY A 59 -18.24 15.58 8.01
C GLY A 59 -18.77 16.00 9.40
N THR A 60 -18.77 15.15 10.42
CA THR A 60 -19.57 15.36 11.65
C THR A 60 -18.92 14.84 12.92
N SER A 61 -17.60 14.58 12.91
CA SER A 61 -16.86 14.49 14.18
C SER A 61 -16.53 15.89 14.65
N THR A 62 -17.41 16.39 15.52
CA THR A 62 -17.20 17.52 16.42
C THR A 62 -15.92 17.31 17.25
N GLY A 63 -14.83 17.90 16.78
CA GLY A 63 -13.62 18.15 17.55
C GLY A 63 -13.15 19.55 17.16
N GLY A 64 -13.05 20.45 18.12
CA GLY A 64 -12.76 21.87 17.90
C GLY A 64 -11.52 22.12 17.05
N GLU A 65 -11.45 23.34 16.52
CA GLU A 65 -10.48 23.88 15.55
C GLU A 65 -8.99 23.78 15.92
N ASP A 66 -8.60 23.04 16.97
CA ASP A 66 -7.25 23.00 17.54
C ASP A 66 -6.61 21.60 17.66
N SER A 67 -7.10 20.56 16.96
CA SER A 67 -6.39 19.27 16.93
C SER A 67 -6.35 18.62 15.54
N VAL A 68 -5.60 19.24 14.63
CA VAL A 68 -5.06 18.52 13.47
C VAL A 68 -4.00 17.55 13.98
N GLN A 69 -4.44 16.43 14.55
CA GLN A 69 -3.53 15.37 14.96
C GLN A 69 -3.01 14.71 13.68
N SER A 70 -1.78 15.04 13.31
CA SER A 70 -1.12 14.43 12.15
C SER A 70 -1.05 12.92 12.39
N VAL A 71 -1.85 12.17 11.63
CA VAL A 71 -1.91 10.71 11.75
C VAL A 71 -0.79 10.11 10.93
N VAL A 72 0.15 9.41 11.59
CA VAL A 72 1.15 8.61 10.90
C VAL A 72 0.57 7.22 10.64
N VAL A 73 0.41 6.87 9.37
CA VAL A 73 -0.11 5.57 8.94
C VAL A 73 1.06 4.63 8.70
N PHE A 74 1.02 3.45 9.32
CA PHE A 74 2.09 2.45 9.28
C PHE A 74 3.47 3.03 9.67
N PRO A 75 3.62 3.54 10.92
CA PRO A 75 4.80 4.29 11.35
C PRO A 75 6.12 3.49 11.34
N LYS A 76 6.05 2.16 11.38
CA LYS A 76 7.21 1.27 11.36
C LYS A 76 7.21 0.26 10.22
N LEU A 77 6.18 0.23 9.37
CA LEU A 77 6.12 -0.78 8.33
C LEU A 77 7.29 -0.59 7.39
N ASP A 78 8.04 -1.65 7.23
CA ASP A 78 9.30 -1.74 6.52
C ASP A 78 9.13 -2.52 5.23
N THR A 79 8.47 -3.68 5.36
CA THR A 79 8.23 -4.61 4.27
C THR A 79 6.74 -4.88 4.12
N LEU A 80 6.26 -4.80 2.88
CA LEU A 80 4.92 -5.19 2.47
C LEU A 80 5.01 -6.20 1.34
N LYS A 81 4.48 -7.39 1.54
CA LYS A 81 4.36 -8.42 0.53
C LYS A 81 2.90 -8.66 0.24
N ILE A 82 2.52 -8.53 -1.03
CA ILE A 82 1.13 -8.73 -1.44
C ILE A 82 1.13 -9.63 -2.66
N GLY A 83 0.36 -10.72 -2.63
CA GLY A 83 0.20 -11.47 -3.87
C GLY A 83 -1.01 -12.37 -3.94
N ASN A 84 -1.32 -12.79 -5.16
CA ASN A 84 -2.51 -13.60 -5.46
C ASN A 84 -3.82 -13.01 -4.90
N MET A 85 -3.96 -11.68 -4.92
CA MET A 85 -5.16 -10.95 -4.47
C MET A 85 -6.15 -10.83 -5.64
N LYS A 86 -6.82 -11.92 -5.99
CA LYS A 86 -7.57 -12.05 -7.27
C LYS A 86 -8.68 -11.01 -7.47
N GLU A 87 -9.35 -10.61 -6.40
CA GLU A 87 -10.44 -9.62 -6.46
C GLU A 87 -10.01 -8.20 -6.05
N LEU A 88 -8.71 -7.96 -5.79
CA LEU A 88 -8.24 -6.63 -5.39
C LEU A 88 -8.29 -5.66 -6.59
N GLU A 89 -9.33 -4.84 -6.60
CA GLU A 89 -9.63 -3.86 -7.65
C GLU A 89 -9.12 -2.46 -7.29
N GLU A 90 -9.18 -2.10 -6.01
CA GLU A 90 -8.87 -0.75 -5.52
C GLU A 90 -7.74 -0.75 -4.49
N TRP A 91 -6.67 -0.04 -4.78
CA TRP A 91 -5.63 0.25 -3.79
C TRP A 91 -5.38 1.76 -3.75
N HIS A 92 -5.80 2.42 -2.67
CA HIS A 92 -5.69 3.87 -2.52
C HIS A 92 -4.75 4.25 -1.39
N LEU A 93 -3.75 5.08 -1.69
CA LEU A 93 -2.87 5.66 -0.66
C LEU A 93 -3.51 6.93 -0.08
N PRO A 94 -3.66 7.07 1.25
CA PRO A 94 -4.44 8.15 1.86
C PRO A 94 -3.74 9.52 1.93
N PHE A 95 -2.99 9.93 0.90
CA PHE A 95 -2.16 11.16 0.90
C PHE A 95 -2.91 12.45 1.21
N ARG A 96 -4.22 12.52 0.92
CA ARG A 96 -5.04 13.73 1.08
C ARG A 96 -5.46 14.03 2.53
N ARG A 97 -5.12 13.16 3.49
CA ARG A 97 -5.61 13.26 4.89
C ARG A 97 -4.63 13.93 5.87
N GLY A 98 -3.64 14.68 5.38
CA GLY A 98 -2.79 15.56 6.22
C GLY A 98 -1.81 14.84 7.16
N GLY A 99 -1.51 13.57 6.87
CA GLY A 99 -0.64 12.71 7.68
C GLY A 99 0.52 12.12 6.89
N GLU A 100 1.55 11.66 7.59
CA GLU A 100 2.64 10.90 7.00
C GLU A 100 2.21 9.44 6.79
N ILE A 101 2.59 8.87 5.65
CA ILE A 101 2.22 7.51 5.29
C ILE A 101 3.52 6.78 5.01
N PHE A 102 3.69 5.61 5.64
CA PHE A 102 4.82 4.72 5.35
C PHE A 102 6.20 5.39 5.55
N PRO A 103 6.49 6.07 6.67
CA PRO A 103 7.77 6.76 6.89
C PRO A 103 9.00 5.85 6.78
N LYS A 104 8.86 4.54 7.05
CA LYS A 104 9.95 3.55 7.05
C LYS A 104 9.82 2.44 6.00
N PHE A 105 8.92 2.59 5.05
CA PHE A 105 8.59 1.53 4.10
C PHE A 105 9.63 1.39 3.00
N ARG A 106 10.49 0.38 3.13
CA ARG A 106 11.65 0.16 2.25
C ARG A 106 11.36 -0.83 1.14
N THR A 107 10.55 -1.85 1.38
CA THR A 107 10.43 -2.98 0.46
C THR A 107 8.97 -3.29 0.14
N LEU A 108 8.64 -3.18 -1.15
CA LEU A 108 7.39 -3.67 -1.71
C LEU A 108 7.66 -4.90 -2.57
N ASN A 109 7.10 -6.05 -2.18
CA ASN A 109 7.04 -7.22 -3.05
C ASN A 109 5.60 -7.46 -3.48
N VAL A 110 5.37 -7.50 -4.78
CA VAL A 110 4.05 -7.80 -5.34
C VAL A 110 4.11 -9.03 -6.22
N ASP A 111 3.10 -9.87 -6.18
CA ASP A 111 2.97 -10.96 -7.16
C ASP A 111 1.51 -11.13 -7.58
N ASN A 112 1.30 -11.25 -8.89
CA ASN A 112 -0.02 -11.51 -9.45
C ASN A 112 -1.11 -10.53 -8.96
N LEU A 113 -0.77 -9.25 -8.86
CA LEU A 113 -1.72 -8.17 -8.63
C LEU A 113 -2.28 -7.64 -9.96
N MET A 114 -3.50 -7.12 -9.96
CA MET A 114 -4.05 -6.50 -11.16
C MET A 114 -3.50 -5.07 -11.37
N LYS A 115 -3.40 -4.27 -10.30
CA LYS A 115 -2.98 -2.86 -10.34
C LYS A 115 -2.22 -2.44 -9.09
N LEU A 116 -1.33 -1.47 -9.26
CA LEU A 116 -0.65 -0.76 -8.17
C LEU A 116 -1.41 0.51 -7.77
N PRO A 117 -1.21 1.02 -6.54
CA PRO A 117 -1.86 2.25 -6.10
C PRO A 117 -1.23 3.48 -6.77
N PRO A 118 -2.03 4.47 -7.19
CA PRO A 118 -1.51 5.73 -7.68
C PRO A 118 -0.72 6.45 -6.58
N GLY A 119 0.39 7.08 -6.99
CA GLY A 119 1.24 7.85 -6.08
C GLY A 119 2.21 6.99 -5.26
N LEU A 120 2.37 5.70 -5.57
CA LEU A 120 3.42 4.85 -5.00
C LEU A 120 4.81 5.50 -5.16
N GLY A 121 5.06 6.15 -6.31
CA GLY A 121 6.28 6.92 -6.54
C GLY A 121 6.50 8.07 -5.56
N LYS A 122 5.48 8.57 -4.86
CA LYS A 122 5.64 9.68 -3.90
C LYS A 122 6.20 9.23 -2.55
N LEU A 123 6.33 7.92 -2.32
CA LEU A 123 6.86 7.37 -1.08
C LEU A 123 8.37 7.60 -1.02
N LYS A 124 8.82 8.37 -0.02
CA LYS A 124 10.20 8.84 0.11
C LYS A 124 11.16 7.79 0.69
N SER A 125 10.62 6.69 1.20
CA SER A 125 11.31 5.63 1.92
C SER A 125 11.46 4.34 1.09
N LEU A 126 10.78 4.24 -0.05
CA LEU A 126 10.69 3.00 -0.83
C LEU A 126 11.97 2.76 -1.65
N GLU A 127 12.75 1.77 -1.22
CA GLU A 127 14.08 1.45 -1.76
C GLU A 127 14.06 0.27 -2.72
N GLU A 128 13.15 -0.69 -2.52
CA GLU A 128 13.08 -1.92 -3.31
C GLU A 128 11.64 -2.21 -3.74
N ILE A 129 11.47 -2.46 -5.04
CA ILE A 129 10.22 -2.97 -5.59
C ILE A 129 10.51 -4.24 -6.39
N SER A 130 9.82 -5.32 -6.07
CA SER A 130 9.98 -6.60 -6.76
C SER A 130 8.64 -7.21 -7.18
N GLY A 131 8.70 -8.02 -8.23
CA GLY A 131 7.60 -8.84 -8.69
C GLY A 131 6.57 -8.11 -9.55
N LEU A 132 6.91 -6.90 -10.02
CA LEU A 132 6.07 -6.15 -10.94
C LEU A 132 6.01 -6.79 -12.31
N LYS A 133 4.79 -6.97 -12.83
CA LYS A 133 4.54 -7.39 -14.20
C LYS A 133 4.28 -6.18 -15.09
N LEU A 134 4.63 -6.26 -16.38
CA LEU A 134 4.52 -5.13 -17.32
C LEU A 134 3.14 -4.47 -17.38
N PHE A 135 2.06 -5.26 -17.27
CA PHE A 135 0.69 -4.73 -17.32
C PHE A 135 0.29 -3.94 -16.06
N GLN A 136 1.03 -4.08 -14.96
CA GLN A 136 0.87 -3.28 -13.74
C GLN A 136 1.62 -1.95 -13.82
N ILE A 137 2.48 -1.79 -14.84
CA ILE A 137 3.20 -0.55 -15.14
C ILE A 137 2.35 0.22 -16.16
N ASP A 138 1.19 0.70 -15.72
CA ASP A 138 0.35 1.68 -16.41
C ASP A 138 0.53 3.06 -15.77
N ASP A 139 -0.28 4.07 -16.13
CA ASP A 139 -0.16 5.50 -15.71
C ASP A 139 -0.01 5.76 -14.20
N ASN A 140 -0.25 4.75 -13.35
CA ASN A 140 0.01 4.78 -11.91
C ASN A 140 1.49 4.58 -11.52
N VAL A 141 2.27 3.95 -12.40
CA VAL A 141 3.74 3.82 -12.34
C VAL A 141 4.41 4.62 -13.46
N THR A 142 3.68 4.95 -14.55
CA THR A 142 4.26 5.57 -15.75
C THR A 142 5.07 6.81 -15.39
N LEU A 143 6.34 6.71 -15.76
CA LEU A 143 7.31 7.76 -15.97
C LEU A 143 6.85 8.65 -17.15
N SER A 144 5.60 9.14 -17.12
CA SER A 144 5.06 9.96 -18.20
C SER A 144 5.68 11.36 -18.08
N ALA A 145 5.99 11.97 -19.23
CA ALA A 145 6.71 13.24 -19.28
C ALA A 145 5.98 14.42 -18.63
N GLN A 146 4.73 14.26 -18.19
CA GLN A 146 3.92 15.31 -17.55
C GLN A 146 3.55 15.01 -16.10
N GLN A 147 3.82 13.80 -15.57
CA GLN A 147 3.69 13.51 -14.15
C GLN A 147 4.62 12.36 -13.75
N VAL A 148 5.91 12.65 -13.64
CA VAL A 148 6.94 11.64 -13.36
C VAL A 148 6.70 11.05 -11.97
N ALA A 149 6.43 9.74 -11.91
CA ALA A 149 6.61 8.99 -10.67
C ALA A 149 8.10 9.05 -10.28
N VAL A 150 8.44 9.90 -9.31
CA VAL A 150 9.81 10.07 -8.85
C VAL A 150 10.03 9.18 -7.64
N PHE A 151 10.57 7.98 -7.82
CA PHE A 151 11.03 7.19 -6.68
C PHE A 151 12.41 7.71 -6.24
N PRO A 152 12.51 8.56 -5.21
CA PRO A 152 13.73 9.33 -4.97
C PRO A 152 14.88 8.48 -4.41
N VAL A 153 14.57 7.32 -3.85
CA VAL A 153 15.51 6.45 -3.14
C VAL A 153 15.47 5.00 -3.63
N LEU A 154 14.81 4.71 -4.76
CA LEU A 154 14.69 3.36 -5.30
C LEU A 154 16.08 2.86 -5.75
N LYS A 155 16.56 1.82 -5.07
CA LYS A 155 17.84 1.15 -5.33
C LYS A 155 17.68 -0.10 -6.16
N LYS A 156 16.53 -0.77 -6.05
CA LYS A 156 16.28 -2.07 -6.70
C LYS A 156 14.88 -2.12 -7.29
N LEU A 157 14.83 -2.52 -8.57
CA LEU A 157 13.59 -2.78 -9.29
C LEU A 157 13.69 -4.15 -9.96
N THR A 158 12.77 -5.06 -9.65
CA THR A 158 12.68 -6.36 -10.30
C THR A 158 11.35 -6.49 -11.02
N LEU A 159 11.43 -6.64 -12.34
CA LEU A 159 10.30 -6.82 -13.23
C LEU A 159 10.22 -8.29 -13.66
N LEU A 160 9.01 -8.84 -13.63
CA LEU A 160 8.69 -10.21 -14.06
C LEU A 160 7.87 -10.16 -15.35
N ASP A 161 7.85 -11.29 -16.07
CA ASP A 161 7.05 -11.50 -17.27
C ASP A 161 7.16 -10.32 -18.26
N MET A 162 8.39 -10.00 -18.69
CA MET A 162 8.64 -8.97 -19.69
C MET A 162 8.72 -9.59 -21.10
N PRO A 163 7.60 -9.69 -21.86
CA PRO A 163 7.66 -10.04 -23.27
C PRO A 163 8.37 -8.91 -24.04
N GLU A 164 9.62 -9.18 -24.39
CA GLU A 164 10.49 -8.38 -25.28
C GLU A 164 10.68 -6.90 -24.91
N TRP A 165 11.82 -6.60 -24.26
CA TRP A 165 12.29 -5.24 -23.93
C TRP A 165 12.51 -4.32 -25.16
N GLY A 166 12.30 -4.79 -26.40
CA GLY A 166 12.69 -4.09 -27.64
C GLY A 166 11.59 -3.77 -28.66
N SER A 167 10.36 -4.28 -28.51
CA SER A 167 9.38 -4.25 -29.62
C SER A 167 8.36 -3.10 -29.58
N ARG A 168 8.36 -2.27 -28.53
CA ARG A 168 7.58 -1.03 -28.50
C ARG A 168 8.47 0.18 -28.78
N ARG A 169 8.65 0.49 -30.07
CA ARG A 169 8.96 1.87 -30.48
C ARG A 169 7.84 2.76 -29.93
N MET A 170 8.19 3.64 -29.01
CA MET A 170 7.34 4.75 -28.58
C MET A 170 6.85 5.49 -29.84
N LYS A 171 5.54 5.50 -30.05
CA LYS A 171 4.86 6.43 -30.94
C LYS A 171 4.15 7.46 -30.07
#